data_AF-A0A1Y4BEI3-F1
#
_entry.id   AF-A0A1Y4BEI3-F1
#
_cell.length_a   1.000
_cell.length_b   1.000
_cell.length_c   1.000
_cell.angle_alpha   90.00
_cell.angle_beta   90.00
_cell.angle_gamma   90.00
#
_symmetry.space_group_name_H-M   'P 1'
#
loop_
_entity.id
_entity.type
_entity.pdbx_description
1 polymer ?
#
loop_
_entity_poly.entity_id
_entity_poly.type
_entity_poly.pdbx_seq_one_letter_code
_entity_poly.pdbx_strand_id
1 'polypeptide(L)'
;MSDFADNHITNLGTALLARVMAGEGGLTFTRIVLGDGNMPSSQSPATMTDVVSPRAQASITKAVVSDGQTAVVGARFTNEEQDEAFTWRELGLYAKVGGDADDVLYSYGYTPEGELIPAGTASGTLVEKLVDVVTYVGDAAEVTAIFDPDFIPQVSRIEETAIEAMWEQGEVDPTTGKSAQYLDRPGLSQLVHDIADAIAGAGPTVTADEVTVSMTAEGVLSIKASGVGTAQLADFSVTEAKLADGAVTTGKLADKSVTAEKLADGAITIEQLDKSSITPSAIGAAAAEHVHDAADVTSGTLPVERGGTGVTTDDALFQKVVSSHYPTNEELLAYLGLS
;
A
#
# COMPACT_ATOMS: atom_id res chain seq x y z
N MET A 1 -41.77 19.20 -23.61
CA MET A 1 -41.12 18.93 -22.31
C MET A 1 -42.17 19.19 -21.27
N SER A 2 -42.46 18.18 -20.44
CA SER A 2 -43.26 18.41 -19.24
C SER A 2 -42.62 19.52 -18.40
N ASP A 3 -43.41 20.53 -18.07
CA ASP A 3 -43.05 21.51 -17.06
C ASP A 3 -43.65 21.06 -15.73
N PHE A 4 -42.81 20.96 -14.70
CA PHE A 4 -43.21 20.61 -13.34
C PHE A 4 -43.28 21.88 -12.51
N ALA A 5 -44.18 22.78 -12.90
CA ALA A 5 -44.32 24.10 -12.27
C ALA A 5 -44.61 24.01 -10.75
N ASP A 6 -45.23 22.92 -10.31
CA ASP A 6 -45.53 22.63 -8.90
C ASP A 6 -44.57 21.59 -8.30
N ASN A 7 -43.28 21.90 -8.23
CA ASN A 7 -42.30 21.14 -7.45
C ASN A 7 -42.19 21.68 -6.02
N HIS A 8 -42.52 20.87 -5.02
CA HIS A 8 -42.46 21.27 -3.61
C HIS A 8 -41.52 20.38 -2.81
N ILE A 9 -40.81 20.99 -1.86
CA ILE A 9 -40.09 20.25 -0.81
C ILE A 9 -41.13 19.53 0.07
N THR A 10 -40.90 18.26 0.32
CA THR A 10 -41.80 17.44 1.15
C THR A 10 -41.58 17.75 2.63
N ASN A 11 -42.49 17.27 3.48
CA ASN A 11 -42.32 17.30 4.92
C ASN A 11 -41.06 16.52 5.35
N LEU A 12 -40.73 15.43 4.65
CA LEU A 12 -39.50 14.67 4.87
C LEU A 12 -38.26 15.46 4.45
N GLY A 13 -38.29 16.10 3.28
CA GLY A 13 -37.20 16.96 2.80
C GLY A 13 -36.95 18.15 3.72
N THR A 14 -38.01 18.77 4.24
CA THR A 14 -37.93 19.87 5.21
C THR A 14 -37.33 19.39 6.54
N ALA A 15 -37.77 18.23 7.03
CA ALA A 15 -37.21 17.64 8.25
C ALA A 15 -35.73 17.26 8.08
N LEU A 16 -35.38 16.73 6.90
CA LEU A 16 -33.99 16.42 6.57
C LEU A 16 -33.13 17.68 6.51
N LEU A 17 -33.63 18.75 5.87
CA LEU A 17 -32.92 20.02 5.81
C LEU A 17 -32.71 20.62 7.20
N ALA A 18 -33.69 20.50 8.10
CA ALA A 18 -33.54 20.94 9.49
C ALA A 18 -32.42 20.18 10.23
N ARG A 19 -32.25 18.88 9.98
CA ARG A 19 -31.13 18.08 10.53
C ARG A 19 -29.78 18.55 10.00
N VAL A 20 -29.68 18.83 8.70
CA VAL A 20 -28.47 19.39 8.08
C VAL A 20 -28.12 20.74 8.70
N MET A 21 -29.11 21.62 8.89
CA MET A 21 -28.92 22.92 9.57
C MET A 21 -28.56 22.79 11.05
N ALA A 22 -28.95 21.71 11.71
CA ALA A 22 -28.56 21.39 13.08
C ALA A 22 -27.13 20.83 13.19
N GLY A 23 -26.42 20.63 12.07
CA GLY A 23 -25.04 20.16 12.03
C GLY A 23 -24.89 18.64 12.08
N GLU A 24 -25.94 17.88 11.74
CA GLU A 24 -25.90 16.41 11.73
C GLU A 24 -25.12 15.80 10.54
N GLY A 25 -24.73 16.61 9.56
CA GLY A 25 -23.97 16.20 8.37
C GLY A 25 -24.30 17.03 7.14
N GLY A 26 -23.68 16.73 6.00
CA GLY A 26 -23.97 17.38 4.71
C GLY A 26 -25.24 16.85 4.04
N LEU A 27 -25.89 17.66 3.21
CA LEU A 27 -27.00 17.26 2.35
C LEU A 27 -26.46 16.54 1.11
N THR A 28 -26.85 15.29 0.87
CA THR A 28 -26.43 14.53 -0.31
C THR A 28 -27.63 14.16 -1.17
N PHE A 29 -27.72 14.68 -2.39
CA PHE A 29 -28.70 14.22 -3.38
C PHE A 29 -28.28 12.87 -3.98
N THR A 30 -29.19 11.91 -4.01
CA THR A 30 -28.86 10.53 -4.37
C THR A 30 -29.31 10.16 -5.78
N ARG A 31 -30.52 10.55 -6.17
CA ARG A 31 -31.14 10.18 -7.44
C ARG A 31 -32.38 11.03 -7.75
N ILE A 32 -32.78 11.03 -9.01
CA ILE A 32 -34.08 11.53 -9.46
C ILE A 32 -34.93 10.36 -9.96
N VAL A 33 -36.20 10.31 -9.59
CA VAL A 33 -37.14 9.25 -9.96
C VAL A 33 -38.28 9.84 -10.78
N LEU A 34 -38.62 9.17 -11.88
CA LEU A 34 -39.72 9.50 -12.77
C LEU A 34 -40.83 8.48 -12.56
N GLY A 35 -42.07 8.97 -12.46
CA GLY A 35 -43.25 8.12 -12.30
C GLY A 35 -44.41 8.48 -13.21
N ASP A 36 -45.36 7.55 -13.36
CA ASP A 36 -46.59 7.69 -14.14
C ASP A 36 -47.87 7.70 -13.31
N GLY A 37 -47.71 7.76 -11.98
CA GLY A 37 -48.80 7.71 -11.02
C GLY A 37 -49.64 8.98 -11.03
N ASN A 38 -50.83 8.84 -10.47
CA ASN A 38 -51.68 9.97 -10.15
C ASN A 38 -51.54 10.27 -8.67
N MET A 39 -51.11 11.49 -8.34
CA MET A 39 -51.08 11.94 -6.96
C MET A 39 -52.49 11.84 -6.36
N PRO A 40 -52.66 11.24 -5.15
CA PRO A 40 -53.96 11.13 -4.51
C PRO A 40 -54.58 12.52 -4.30
N SER A 41 -55.86 12.68 -4.64
CA SER A 41 -56.55 13.98 -4.52
C SER A 41 -56.67 14.51 -3.09
N SER A 42 -56.45 13.64 -2.09
CA SER A 42 -56.42 14.00 -0.67
C SER A 42 -55.04 14.43 -0.17
N GLN A 43 -54.00 14.36 -1.00
CA GLN A 43 -52.62 14.70 -0.66
C GLN A 43 -52.15 15.92 -1.47
N SER A 44 -51.12 16.58 -0.96
CA SER A 44 -50.38 17.62 -1.68
C SER A 44 -48.94 17.16 -1.92
N PRO A 45 -48.21 17.78 -2.87
CA PRO A 45 -46.80 17.48 -3.11
C PRO A 45 -45.95 17.51 -1.83
N ALA A 46 -46.23 18.42 -0.90
CA ALA A 46 -45.52 18.52 0.37
C ALA A 46 -45.75 17.32 1.31
N THR A 47 -46.88 16.63 1.21
CA THR A 47 -47.20 15.48 2.08
C THR A 47 -46.73 14.13 1.54
N MET A 48 -46.21 14.11 0.31
CA MET A 48 -45.71 12.90 -0.31
C MET A 48 -44.50 12.35 0.44
N THR A 49 -44.44 11.02 0.54
CA THR A 49 -43.30 10.31 1.16
C THR A 49 -42.49 9.50 0.16
N ASP A 50 -43.09 9.19 -1.00
CA ASP A 50 -42.47 8.46 -2.10
C ASP A 50 -43.17 8.82 -3.42
N VAL A 51 -42.56 8.49 -4.56
CA VAL A 51 -43.22 8.58 -5.88
C VAL A 51 -44.29 7.48 -5.95
N VAL A 52 -45.51 7.81 -6.43
CA VAL A 52 -46.66 6.90 -6.36
C VAL A 52 -46.47 5.68 -7.25
N SER A 53 -45.98 5.87 -8.47
CA SER A 53 -45.74 4.79 -9.42
C SER A 53 -44.41 5.02 -10.15
N PRO A 54 -43.28 4.65 -9.51
CA PRO A 54 -41.96 4.85 -10.10
C PRO A 54 -41.77 3.94 -11.32
N ARG A 55 -41.27 4.53 -12.41
CA ARG A 55 -41.01 3.84 -13.68
C ARG A 55 -39.55 3.87 -14.08
N ALA A 56 -38.90 4.99 -13.84
CA ALA A 56 -37.50 5.18 -14.23
C ALA A 56 -36.72 5.98 -13.19
N GLN A 57 -35.41 5.86 -13.27
CA GLN A 57 -34.47 6.64 -12.47
C GLN A 57 -33.57 7.42 -13.43
N ALA A 58 -33.27 8.66 -13.07
CA ALA A 58 -32.35 9.52 -13.77
C ALA A 58 -31.11 9.73 -12.90
N SER A 59 -29.94 9.41 -13.46
CA SER A 59 -28.66 9.57 -12.80
C SER A 59 -28.29 11.06 -12.73
N ILE A 60 -27.90 11.52 -11.54
CA ILE A 60 -27.48 12.92 -11.33
C ILE A 60 -26.16 13.16 -12.05
N THR A 61 -26.13 14.19 -12.89
CA THR A 61 -24.95 14.63 -13.66
C THR A 61 -24.46 16.00 -13.24
N LYS A 62 -25.28 16.74 -12.47
CA LYS A 62 -24.97 18.10 -12.01
C LYS A 62 -25.66 18.35 -10.66
N ALA A 63 -24.94 18.95 -9.73
CA ALA A 63 -25.53 19.56 -8.53
C ALA A 63 -24.77 20.84 -8.22
N VAL A 64 -25.44 21.99 -8.39
CA VAL A 64 -24.82 23.31 -8.20
C VAL A 64 -25.70 24.12 -7.27
N VAL A 65 -25.13 24.58 -6.15
CA VAL A 65 -25.77 25.56 -5.28
C VAL A 65 -25.54 26.96 -5.84
N SER A 66 -26.62 27.72 -5.99
CA SER A 66 -26.64 29.12 -6.42
C SER A 66 -27.19 29.99 -5.29
N ASP A 67 -26.59 31.17 -5.14
CA ASP A 67 -26.96 32.20 -4.15
C ASP A 67 -27.02 31.71 -2.69
N GLY A 68 -26.34 30.59 -2.39
CA GLY A 68 -26.24 29.99 -1.06
C GLY A 68 -27.51 29.33 -0.52
N GLN A 69 -28.62 29.33 -1.25
CA GLN A 69 -29.91 28.84 -0.74
C GLN A 69 -30.73 28.01 -1.72
N THR A 70 -30.39 28.02 -3.01
CA THR A 70 -31.08 27.24 -4.04
C THR A 70 -30.08 26.31 -4.71
N ALA A 71 -30.45 25.04 -4.94
CA ALA A 71 -29.66 24.10 -5.71
C ALA A 71 -30.37 23.77 -7.03
N VAL A 72 -29.57 23.62 -8.09
CA VAL A 72 -29.99 23.03 -9.36
C VAL A 72 -29.36 21.64 -9.44
N VAL A 73 -30.21 20.62 -9.39
CA VAL A 73 -29.83 19.21 -9.53
C VAL A 73 -30.22 18.76 -10.93
N GLY A 74 -29.22 18.65 -11.81
CA GLY A 74 -29.38 18.16 -13.16
C GLY A 74 -29.14 16.65 -13.23
N ALA A 75 -29.99 15.95 -13.95
CA ALA A 75 -29.88 14.52 -14.22
C ALA A 75 -30.11 14.21 -15.69
N ARG A 76 -29.58 13.07 -16.13
CA ARG A 76 -29.83 12.50 -17.46
C ARG A 76 -30.72 11.28 -17.32
N PHE A 77 -31.74 11.21 -18.16
CA PHE A 77 -32.62 10.07 -18.32
C PHE A 77 -32.51 9.51 -19.74
N THR A 78 -32.47 8.19 -19.85
CA THR A 78 -32.61 7.42 -21.10
C THR A 78 -33.73 6.41 -20.94
N ASN A 79 -34.55 6.24 -21.97
CA ASN A 79 -35.60 5.21 -21.98
C ASN A 79 -35.09 3.82 -22.39
N GLU A 80 -33.78 3.63 -22.54
CA GLU A 80 -33.17 2.36 -22.97
C GLU A 80 -33.60 1.16 -22.11
N GLU A 81 -33.68 1.36 -20.79
CA GLU A 81 -34.09 0.32 -19.83
C GLU A 81 -35.62 0.19 -19.68
N GLN A 82 -36.40 0.94 -20.47
CA GLN A 82 -37.85 0.98 -20.34
C GLN A 82 -38.51 0.06 -21.37
N ASP A 83 -39.00 -1.08 -20.91
CA ASP A 83 -39.67 -2.07 -21.75
C ASP A 83 -41.08 -1.64 -22.18
N GLU A 84 -41.72 -0.76 -21.40
CA GLU A 84 -43.07 -0.25 -21.64
C GLU A 84 -43.09 1.28 -21.73
N ALA A 85 -43.98 1.81 -22.57
CA ALA A 85 -44.22 3.24 -22.63
C ALA A 85 -45.00 3.69 -21.39
N PHE A 86 -44.64 4.85 -20.82
CA PHE A 86 -45.34 5.43 -19.67
C PHE A 86 -45.54 6.93 -19.85
N THR A 87 -46.56 7.47 -19.20
CA THR A 87 -46.80 8.92 -19.20
C THR A 87 -46.14 9.53 -17.98
N TRP A 88 -45.03 10.23 -18.16
CA TRP A 88 -44.28 10.86 -17.09
C TRP A 88 -45.07 12.02 -16.47
N ARG A 89 -45.52 11.80 -15.23
CA ARG A 89 -46.37 12.71 -14.43
C ARG A 89 -45.77 13.09 -13.08
N GLU A 90 -44.84 12.28 -12.59
CA GLU A 90 -44.24 12.45 -11.27
C GLU A 90 -42.73 12.63 -11.39
N LEU A 91 -42.19 13.53 -10.58
CA LEU A 91 -40.77 13.82 -10.48
C LEU A 91 -40.38 13.85 -9.01
N GLY A 92 -39.58 12.89 -8.56
CA GLY A 92 -39.08 12.83 -7.19
C GLY A 92 -37.58 13.07 -7.14
N LEU A 93 -37.13 14.02 -6.31
CA LEU A 93 -35.72 14.20 -5.98
C LEU A 93 -35.46 13.58 -4.61
N TYR A 94 -34.48 12.68 -4.50
CA TYR A 94 -34.15 12.01 -3.24
C TYR A 94 -32.85 12.56 -2.67
N ALA A 95 -32.81 12.66 -1.34
CA ALA A 95 -31.64 13.12 -0.61
C ALA A 95 -31.49 12.40 0.72
N LYS A 96 -30.28 12.45 1.28
CA LYS A 96 -29.95 11.94 2.61
C LYS A 96 -28.98 12.88 3.32
N VAL A 97 -28.83 12.70 4.64
CA VAL A 97 -27.71 13.31 5.39
C VAL A 97 -26.47 12.43 5.20
N GLY A 98 -25.29 13.03 5.07
CA GLY A 98 -24.03 12.30 4.98
C GLY A 98 -23.86 11.31 6.14
N GLY A 99 -23.81 10.02 5.83
CA GLY A 99 -23.72 8.93 6.82
C GLY A 99 -25.03 8.16 7.04
N ASP A 100 -26.19 8.69 6.62
CA ASP A 100 -27.45 7.96 6.65
C ASP A 100 -27.45 6.82 5.60
N ALA A 101 -28.06 5.69 5.95
CA ALA A 101 -28.20 4.54 5.08
C ALA A 101 -29.28 4.76 3.99
N ASP A 102 -30.44 5.25 4.40
CA ASP A 102 -31.62 5.42 3.55
C ASP A 102 -31.77 6.88 3.09
N ASP A 103 -32.24 7.05 1.86
CA ASP A 103 -32.66 8.35 1.33
C ASP A 103 -34.15 8.60 1.58
N VAL A 104 -34.54 9.87 1.51
CA VAL A 104 -35.95 10.28 1.58
C VAL A 104 -36.31 11.11 0.37
N LEU A 105 -37.60 11.12 0.02
CA LEU A 105 -38.14 12.00 -1.01
C LEU A 105 -38.01 13.45 -0.54
N TYR A 106 -37.02 14.17 -1.07
CA TYR A 106 -36.69 15.54 -0.69
C TYR A 106 -37.68 16.54 -1.30
N SER A 107 -37.92 16.45 -2.60
CA SER A 107 -38.94 17.22 -3.29
C SER A 107 -39.71 16.38 -4.29
N TYR A 108 -40.94 16.79 -4.55
CA TYR A 108 -41.88 16.10 -5.40
C TYR A 108 -42.60 17.09 -6.31
N GLY A 109 -42.53 16.83 -7.61
CA GLY A 109 -43.25 17.53 -8.66
C GLY A 109 -44.31 16.63 -9.28
N TYR A 110 -45.47 17.22 -9.58
CA TYR A 110 -46.57 16.52 -10.24
C TYR A 110 -47.16 17.36 -11.36
N THR A 111 -47.49 16.71 -12.48
CA THR A 111 -48.25 17.32 -13.58
C THR A 111 -49.36 16.37 -14.06
N PRO A 112 -50.61 16.84 -14.17
CA PRO A 112 -51.73 15.98 -14.56
C PRO A 112 -51.72 15.58 -16.04
N GLU A 113 -51.17 16.44 -16.92
CA GLU A 113 -51.09 16.17 -18.36
C GLU A 113 -50.02 15.12 -18.65
N GLY A 114 -48.82 15.32 -18.10
CA GLY A 114 -47.67 14.45 -18.27
C GLY A 114 -47.11 14.41 -19.70
N GLU A 115 -45.97 13.74 -19.87
CA GLU A 115 -45.32 13.56 -21.16
C GLU A 115 -45.18 12.07 -21.47
N LEU A 116 -45.57 11.65 -22.68
CA LEU A 116 -45.41 10.26 -23.09
C LEU A 116 -43.93 9.94 -23.34
N ILE A 117 -43.40 9.00 -22.56
CA ILE A 117 -42.09 8.38 -22.78
C ILE A 117 -42.32 7.04 -23.49
N PRO A 118 -41.79 6.84 -24.72
CA PRO A 118 -41.92 5.57 -25.42
C PRO A 118 -41.02 4.50 -24.78
N ALA A 119 -41.35 3.23 -25.00
CA ALA A 119 -40.46 2.12 -24.65
C ALA A 119 -39.16 2.16 -25.49
N GLY A 120 -38.00 2.02 -24.86
CA GLY A 120 -36.71 2.05 -25.55
C GLY A 120 -36.48 0.79 -26.39
N THR A 121 -36.53 -0.37 -25.73
CA THR A 121 -36.27 -1.69 -26.33
C THR A 121 -37.40 -2.18 -27.23
N ALA A 122 -38.67 -1.85 -26.93
CA ALA A 122 -39.82 -2.36 -27.67
C ALA A 122 -40.28 -1.47 -28.85
N SER A 123 -40.02 -0.15 -28.81
CA SER A 123 -40.45 0.79 -29.87
C SER A 123 -39.33 1.21 -30.82
N GLY A 124 -38.07 0.85 -30.53
CA GLY A 124 -36.90 1.23 -31.33
C GLY A 124 -36.57 2.73 -31.33
N THR A 125 -37.22 3.51 -30.46
CA THR A 125 -37.03 4.97 -30.35
C THR A 125 -36.33 5.27 -29.04
N LEU A 126 -35.01 5.48 -29.11
CA LEU A 126 -34.22 5.94 -27.97
C LEU A 126 -34.48 7.43 -27.74
N VAL A 127 -34.85 7.77 -26.52
CA VAL A 127 -35.11 9.13 -26.05
C VAL A 127 -34.17 9.41 -24.89
N GLU A 128 -33.39 10.48 -25.06
CA GLU A 128 -32.59 11.05 -23.99
C GLU A 128 -33.22 12.37 -23.52
N LYS A 129 -33.24 12.58 -22.22
CA LYS A 129 -33.71 13.82 -21.60
C LYS A 129 -32.74 14.31 -20.54
N LEU A 130 -32.59 15.63 -20.49
CA LEU A 130 -31.94 16.33 -19.40
C LEU A 130 -33.03 16.90 -18.49
N VAL A 131 -32.92 16.64 -17.20
CA VAL A 131 -33.89 17.03 -16.17
C VAL A 131 -33.18 17.92 -15.16
N ASP A 132 -33.56 19.18 -15.09
CA ASP A 132 -33.08 20.10 -14.06
C ASP A 132 -34.15 20.27 -12.98
N VAL A 133 -33.81 19.89 -11.75
CA VAL A 133 -34.65 20.11 -10.57
C VAL A 133 -34.08 21.30 -9.80
N VAL A 134 -34.82 22.40 -9.79
CA VAL A 134 -34.53 23.55 -8.94
C VAL A 134 -35.19 23.33 -7.59
N THR A 135 -34.41 23.38 -6.51
CA THR A 135 -34.92 23.18 -5.15
C THR A 135 -34.23 24.08 -4.14
N TYR A 136 -34.93 24.45 -3.07
CA TYR A 136 -34.32 25.17 -1.96
C TYR A 136 -33.46 24.21 -1.11
N VAL A 137 -32.30 24.66 -0.67
CA VAL A 137 -31.35 23.95 0.22
C VAL A 137 -30.95 24.77 1.44
N GLY A 138 -31.44 26.02 1.55
CA GLY A 138 -31.12 26.93 2.66
C GLY A 138 -29.63 27.11 2.90
N ASP A 139 -29.26 27.54 4.11
CA ASP A 139 -27.86 27.78 4.50
C ASP A 139 -27.09 26.47 4.84
N ALA A 140 -27.43 25.35 4.17
CA ALA A 140 -26.76 24.08 4.39
C ALA A 140 -25.26 24.22 4.11
N ALA A 141 -24.43 23.88 5.11
CA ALA A 141 -22.98 24.10 5.05
C ALA A 141 -22.28 23.26 3.97
N GLU A 142 -22.85 22.10 3.64
CA GLU A 142 -22.32 21.19 2.63
C GLU A 142 -23.47 20.56 1.85
N VAL A 143 -23.48 20.77 0.53
CA VAL A 143 -24.43 20.15 -0.40
C VAL A 143 -23.64 19.38 -1.44
N THR A 144 -23.87 18.07 -1.50
CA THR A 144 -23.19 17.11 -2.36
C THR A 144 -24.22 16.33 -3.19
N ALA A 145 -23.75 15.62 -4.21
CA ALA A 145 -24.57 14.67 -4.95
C ALA A 145 -23.76 13.42 -5.32
N ILE A 146 -24.45 12.29 -5.41
CA ILE A 146 -23.88 11.05 -5.92
C ILE A 146 -23.97 11.10 -7.45
N PHE A 147 -22.81 11.16 -8.09
CA PHE A 147 -22.71 11.06 -9.54
C PHE A 147 -22.57 9.60 -9.94
N ASP A 148 -23.24 9.24 -11.02
CA ASP A 148 -23.06 7.96 -11.65
C ASP A 148 -21.67 7.90 -12.33
N PRO A 149 -20.80 6.96 -11.96
CA PRO A 149 -19.42 6.89 -12.45
C PRO A 149 -19.34 6.66 -13.96
N ASP A 150 -20.38 6.12 -14.61
CA ASP A 150 -20.40 5.90 -16.06
C ASP A 150 -20.54 7.21 -16.84
N PHE A 151 -20.95 8.30 -16.19
CA PHE A 151 -21.10 9.63 -16.79
C PHE A 151 -19.99 10.61 -16.44
N ILE A 152 -19.07 10.23 -15.55
CA ILE A 152 -17.80 10.94 -15.41
C ILE A 152 -16.96 10.54 -16.63
N PRO A 153 -16.34 11.48 -17.37
CA PRO A 153 -15.40 11.12 -18.43
C PRO A 153 -14.26 10.31 -17.80
N GLN A 154 -14.37 8.99 -17.85
CA GLN A 154 -13.31 8.09 -17.40
C GLN A 154 -12.23 8.08 -18.47
N VAL A 155 -10.97 8.21 -18.05
CA VAL A 155 -9.79 8.17 -18.94
C VAL A 155 -9.80 6.90 -19.82
N SER A 156 -10.42 5.81 -19.34
CA SER A 156 -10.62 4.56 -20.07
C SER A 156 -11.63 4.61 -21.23
N ARG A 157 -12.60 5.53 -21.23
CA ARG A 157 -13.59 5.66 -22.34
C ARG A 157 -13.12 6.60 -23.46
N ILE A 158 -11.95 7.21 -23.33
CA ILE A 158 -11.21 7.72 -24.47
C ILE A 158 -10.61 6.49 -25.17
N GLU A 159 -11.47 5.68 -25.79
CA GLU A 159 -10.99 4.56 -26.58
C GLU A 159 -10.32 5.10 -27.85
N GLU A 160 -9.09 4.66 -28.05
CA GLU A 160 -8.19 4.94 -29.16
C GLU A 160 -8.87 4.76 -30.54
N THR A 161 -9.91 3.93 -30.62
CA THR A 161 -10.76 3.70 -31.80
C THR A 161 -11.59 4.92 -32.24
N ALA A 162 -11.97 5.82 -31.33
CA ALA A 162 -12.68 7.05 -31.71
C ALA A 162 -11.76 8.05 -32.44
N ILE A 163 -10.45 7.98 -32.17
CA ILE A 163 -9.42 8.79 -32.83
C ILE A 163 -9.10 8.20 -34.21
N GLU A 164 -9.05 6.87 -34.35
CA GLU A 164 -8.79 6.20 -35.62
C GLU A 164 -9.95 6.33 -36.63
N ALA A 165 -11.21 6.28 -36.18
CA ALA A 165 -12.37 6.45 -37.06
C ALA A 165 -12.49 7.87 -37.66
N MET A 166 -11.83 8.87 -37.07
CA MET A 166 -11.75 10.23 -37.61
C MET A 166 -10.67 10.38 -38.70
N TRP A 167 -9.85 9.36 -38.95
CA TRP A 167 -8.70 9.43 -39.86
C TRP A 167 -8.91 8.86 -41.27
N GLU A 168 -10.08 8.30 -41.58
CA GLU A 168 -10.31 7.68 -42.90
C GLU A 168 -11.02 8.61 -43.92
N GLN A 169 -11.40 9.82 -43.54
CA GLN A 169 -11.85 10.87 -44.47
C GLN A 169 -10.93 12.09 -44.41
N GLY A 170 -9.89 12.03 -45.24
CA GLY A 170 -8.79 12.98 -45.23
C GLY A 170 -9.16 14.42 -45.59
N GLU A 171 -8.44 15.34 -44.96
CA GLU A 171 -7.80 16.51 -45.58
C GLU A 171 -6.81 17.12 -44.57
N VAL A 172 -5.52 16.77 -44.68
CA VAL A 172 -4.43 17.43 -43.94
C VAL A 172 -3.38 17.86 -44.95
N ASP A 173 -3.06 19.16 -44.98
CA ASP A 173 -1.98 19.72 -45.80
C ASP A 173 -0.62 19.14 -45.35
N PRO A 174 0.14 18.49 -46.25
CA PRO A 174 1.40 17.80 -45.91
C PRO A 174 2.56 18.73 -45.54
N THR A 175 2.39 20.06 -45.64
CA THR A 175 3.44 21.04 -45.29
C THR A 175 3.29 21.60 -43.88
N THR A 176 2.08 21.58 -43.32
CA THR A 176 1.78 22.17 -42.00
C THR A 176 1.18 21.18 -41.00
N GLY A 177 0.74 19.99 -41.45
CA GLY A 177 0.27 18.92 -40.56
C GLY A 177 -1.00 19.25 -39.77
N LYS A 178 -1.77 20.29 -40.17
CA LYS A 178 -3.01 20.69 -39.51
C LYS A 178 -4.20 20.48 -40.43
N SER A 179 -5.18 19.68 -40.01
CA SER A 179 -6.49 19.64 -40.65
C SER A 179 -7.22 20.95 -40.37
N ALA A 180 -7.82 21.51 -41.41
CA ALA A 180 -8.76 22.61 -41.26
C ALA A 180 -9.91 22.14 -40.36
N GLN A 181 -10.25 22.96 -39.36
CA GLN A 181 -11.33 22.73 -38.38
C GLN A 181 -10.96 21.83 -37.19
N TYR A 182 -9.80 22.04 -36.59
CA TYR A 182 -9.74 21.91 -35.13
C TYR A 182 -10.70 22.96 -34.54
N LEU A 183 -11.81 22.50 -33.94
CA LEU A 183 -12.58 23.31 -33.00
C LEU A 183 -11.59 23.78 -31.94
N ASP A 184 -11.15 25.03 -32.06
CA ASP A 184 -10.51 25.75 -30.98
C ASP A 184 -11.60 26.01 -29.93
N ARG A 185 -11.92 24.98 -29.13
CA ARG A 185 -12.54 25.21 -27.82
C ARG A 185 -11.44 25.90 -27.01
N PRO A 186 -11.56 27.20 -26.72
CA PRO A 186 -10.49 27.93 -26.05
C PRO A 186 -10.14 27.19 -24.76
N GLY A 187 -8.88 26.75 -24.67
CA GLY A 187 -8.33 26.05 -23.52
C GLY A 187 -8.11 24.55 -23.66
N LEU A 188 -8.75 23.84 -24.61
CA LEU A 188 -8.53 22.38 -24.71
C LEU A 188 -7.13 22.04 -25.26
N SER A 189 -6.67 22.79 -26.26
CA SER A 189 -5.32 22.61 -26.82
C SER A 189 -4.23 22.99 -25.81
N GLN A 190 -4.49 24.06 -25.04
CA GLN A 190 -3.60 24.48 -23.95
C GLN A 190 -3.58 23.44 -22.82
N LEU A 191 -4.74 22.92 -22.43
CA LEU A 191 -4.85 21.88 -21.41
C LEU A 191 -4.13 20.59 -21.82
N VAL A 192 -4.25 20.18 -23.08
CA VAL A 192 -3.53 19.01 -23.61
C VAL A 192 -2.02 19.25 -23.58
N HIS A 193 -1.56 20.44 -23.97
CA HIS A 193 -0.15 20.81 -23.86
C HIS A 193 0.32 20.87 -22.40
N ASP A 194 -0.46 21.48 -21.50
CA ASP A 194 -0.14 21.60 -20.08
C ASP A 194 -0.09 20.21 -19.40
N ILE A 195 -0.99 19.30 -19.77
CA ILE A 195 -0.99 17.91 -19.27
C ILE A 195 0.21 17.14 -19.84
N ALA A 196 0.49 17.28 -21.13
CA ALA A 196 1.64 16.62 -21.77
C ALA A 196 2.97 17.12 -21.18
N ASP A 197 3.10 18.42 -20.96
CA ASP A 197 4.25 19.05 -20.32
C ASP A 197 4.33 18.69 -18.83
N ALA A 198 3.20 18.53 -18.12
CA ALA A 198 3.18 18.04 -16.75
C ALA A 198 3.61 16.57 -16.65
N ILE A 199 3.21 15.71 -17.58
CA ILE A 199 3.63 14.30 -17.65
C ILE A 199 5.12 14.22 -18.04
N ALA A 200 5.56 14.98 -19.04
CA ALA A 200 6.96 15.02 -19.46
C ALA A 200 7.87 15.67 -18.41
N GLY A 201 7.34 16.64 -17.65
CA GLY A 201 8.01 17.33 -16.55
C GLY A 201 7.98 16.57 -15.22
N ALA A 202 7.21 15.49 -15.10
CA ALA A 202 7.10 14.67 -13.89
C ALA A 202 8.39 13.93 -13.52
N GLY A 203 9.46 14.07 -14.33
CA GLY A 203 10.71 13.37 -14.12
C GLY A 203 10.59 11.88 -14.45
N PRO A 204 11.56 11.05 -14.03
CA PRO A 204 11.52 9.61 -14.31
C PRO A 204 10.29 8.97 -13.68
N THR A 205 9.40 8.42 -14.49
CA THR A 205 8.23 7.67 -14.06
C THR A 205 8.68 6.36 -13.39
N VAL A 206 8.40 6.19 -12.10
CA VAL A 206 8.58 4.92 -11.39
C VAL A 206 7.29 4.13 -11.55
N THR A 207 7.30 3.14 -12.45
CA THR A 207 6.18 2.21 -12.60
C THR A 207 6.29 1.10 -11.55
N ALA A 208 5.17 0.76 -10.91
CA ALA A 208 5.11 -0.47 -10.11
C ALA A 208 5.25 -1.66 -11.06
N ASP A 209 6.33 -2.41 -10.92
CA ASP A 209 6.56 -3.66 -11.66
C ASP A 209 5.93 -4.88 -10.95
N GLU A 210 5.31 -4.65 -9.78
CA GLU A 210 4.82 -5.65 -8.84
C GLU A 210 5.88 -6.66 -8.34
N VAL A 211 7.16 -6.42 -8.61
CA VAL A 211 8.28 -7.28 -8.21
C VAL A 211 9.18 -6.54 -7.23
N THR A 212 9.66 -5.35 -7.59
CA THR A 212 10.51 -4.48 -6.77
C THR A 212 9.69 -3.41 -6.05
N VAL A 213 8.72 -2.79 -6.74
CA VAL A 213 7.90 -1.69 -6.23
C VAL A 213 6.41 -2.05 -6.36
N SER A 214 5.66 -1.84 -5.28
CA SER A 214 4.21 -2.04 -5.21
C SER A 214 3.51 -0.83 -4.59
N MET A 215 2.26 -0.60 -4.96
CA MET A 215 1.43 0.46 -4.38
C MET A 215 0.59 -0.11 -3.22
N THR A 216 0.56 0.58 -2.08
CA THR A 216 -0.34 0.22 -0.97
C THR A 216 -1.78 0.61 -1.31
N ALA A 217 -2.75 0.14 -0.51
CA ALA A 217 -4.17 0.48 -0.69
C ALA A 217 -4.43 1.99 -0.56
N GLU A 218 -3.56 2.71 0.15
CA GLU A 218 -3.59 4.16 0.35
C GLU A 218 -2.88 4.95 -0.77
N GLY A 219 -2.47 4.27 -1.86
CA GLY A 219 -1.84 4.92 -3.01
C GLY A 219 -0.36 5.28 -2.82
N VAL A 220 0.31 4.73 -1.81
CA VAL A 220 1.73 5.02 -1.54
C VAL A 220 2.60 3.99 -2.26
N LEU A 221 3.58 4.45 -3.06
CA LEU A 221 4.61 3.58 -3.62
C LEU A 221 5.53 3.07 -2.50
N SER A 222 5.71 1.75 -2.44
CA SER A 222 6.51 1.07 -1.43
C SER A 222 7.37 -0.01 -2.08
N ILE A 223 8.50 -0.35 -1.46
CA ILE A 223 9.27 -1.53 -1.87
C ILE A 223 8.49 -2.77 -1.44
N LYS A 224 8.29 -3.69 -2.38
CA LYS A 224 7.59 -4.94 -2.09
C LYS A 224 8.39 -5.76 -1.08
N ALA A 225 7.70 -6.54 -0.24
CA ALA A 225 8.36 -7.54 0.60
C ALA A 225 9.23 -8.46 -0.28
N SER A 226 10.51 -8.60 0.06
CA SER A 226 11.51 -9.32 -0.73
C SER A 226 11.81 -8.73 -2.12
N GLY A 227 11.39 -7.50 -2.42
CA GLY A 227 11.63 -6.83 -3.70
C GLY A 227 13.09 -6.40 -3.94
N VAL A 228 13.93 -6.39 -2.90
CA VAL A 228 15.37 -6.12 -3.00
C VAL A 228 16.12 -7.44 -3.00
N GLY A 229 16.53 -7.88 -4.19
CA GLY A 229 17.39 -9.03 -4.41
C GLY A 229 18.82 -8.63 -4.81
N THR A 230 19.58 -9.60 -5.34
CA THR A 230 20.96 -9.38 -5.78
C THR A 230 21.09 -8.41 -6.94
N ALA A 231 20.09 -8.34 -7.83
CA ALA A 231 20.09 -7.41 -8.96
C ALA A 231 19.89 -5.95 -8.53
N GLN A 232 19.26 -5.71 -7.38
CA GLN A 232 18.98 -4.36 -6.86
C GLN A 232 20.11 -3.84 -5.97
N LEU A 233 21.04 -4.70 -5.56
CA LEU A 233 22.19 -4.34 -4.73
C LEU A 233 23.46 -4.37 -5.57
N ALA A 234 24.02 -3.19 -5.86
CA ALA A 234 25.33 -3.11 -6.47
C ALA A 234 26.41 -3.73 -5.57
N ASP A 235 27.50 -4.20 -6.18
CA ASP A 235 28.64 -4.74 -5.44
C ASP A 235 29.15 -3.74 -4.40
N PHE A 236 29.42 -4.22 -3.19
CA PHE A 236 29.87 -3.43 -2.04
C PHE A 236 28.91 -2.31 -1.58
N SER A 237 27.66 -2.31 -2.05
CA SER A 237 26.68 -1.28 -1.67
C SER A 237 26.29 -1.33 -0.19
N VAL A 238 26.38 -2.49 0.48
CA VAL A 238 26.13 -2.63 1.92
C VAL A 238 27.42 -2.36 2.68
N THR A 239 27.53 -1.17 3.27
CA THR A 239 28.64 -0.73 4.11
C THR A 239 28.36 -1.01 5.58
N GLU A 240 29.38 -0.93 6.43
CA GLU A 240 29.24 -1.12 7.89
C GLU A 240 28.15 -0.22 8.50
N ALA A 241 28.12 1.07 8.15
CA ALA A 241 27.11 2.01 8.64
C ALA A 241 25.66 1.68 8.22
N LYS A 242 25.46 0.79 7.24
CA LYS A 242 24.13 0.31 6.82
C LYS A 242 23.68 -0.93 7.62
N LEU A 243 24.58 -1.52 8.42
CA LEU A 243 24.28 -2.63 9.30
C LEU A 243 24.20 -2.11 10.75
N ALA A 244 23.03 -2.26 11.36
CA ALA A 244 22.88 -1.95 12.78
C ALA A 244 23.66 -2.97 13.65
N ASP A 245 24.04 -2.56 14.86
CA ASP A 245 24.70 -3.45 15.81
C ASP A 245 23.86 -4.70 16.08
N GLY A 246 24.48 -5.88 15.96
CA GLY A 246 23.80 -7.17 16.09
C GLY A 246 22.93 -7.57 14.89
N ALA A 247 22.93 -6.81 13.79
CA ALA A 247 22.14 -7.17 12.59
C ALA A 247 22.58 -8.50 11.97
N VAL A 248 23.86 -8.88 12.07
CA VAL A 248 24.37 -10.18 11.61
C VAL A 248 24.38 -11.15 12.78
N THR A 249 23.40 -12.06 12.81
CA THR A 249 23.27 -13.11 13.83
C THR A 249 23.87 -14.43 13.34
N THR A 250 24.11 -15.37 14.24
CA THR A 250 24.63 -16.71 13.89
C THR A 250 23.77 -17.43 12.86
N GLY A 251 22.44 -17.32 12.95
CA GLY A 251 21.52 -17.91 11.97
C GLY A 251 21.55 -17.27 10.58
N LYS A 252 22.15 -16.09 10.41
CA LYS A 252 22.36 -15.43 9.10
C LYS A 252 23.69 -15.84 8.45
N LEU A 253 24.60 -16.45 9.21
CA LEU A 253 25.87 -16.95 8.71
C LEU A 253 25.69 -18.43 8.34
N ALA A 254 25.98 -18.77 7.08
CA ALA A 254 26.02 -20.17 6.68
C ALA A 254 27.18 -20.90 7.39
N ASP A 255 27.04 -22.21 7.57
CA ASP A 255 28.08 -23.04 8.17
C ASP A 255 29.43 -22.85 7.46
N LYS A 256 30.50 -22.65 8.23
CA LYS A 256 31.87 -22.43 7.74
C LYS A 256 32.06 -21.18 6.85
N SER A 257 31.09 -20.26 6.82
CA SER A 257 31.20 -19.01 6.02
C SER A 257 32.26 -18.04 6.54
N VAL A 258 32.63 -18.12 7.82
CA VAL A 258 33.75 -17.39 8.43
C VAL A 258 35.01 -18.25 8.30
N THR A 259 35.84 -17.94 7.31
CA THR A 259 37.11 -18.62 7.05
C THR A 259 38.25 -17.95 7.83
N ALA A 260 39.40 -18.62 7.97
CA ALA A 260 40.57 -18.07 8.65
C ALA A 260 41.01 -16.72 8.06
N GLU A 261 40.94 -16.56 6.74
CA GLU A 261 41.29 -15.31 6.04
C GLU A 261 40.38 -14.11 6.41
N LYS A 262 39.17 -14.37 6.92
CA LYS A 262 38.24 -13.32 7.37
C LYS A 262 38.47 -12.91 8.82
N LEU A 263 39.33 -13.62 9.55
CA LEU A 263 39.69 -13.32 10.94
C LEU A 263 41.05 -12.64 10.96
N ALA A 264 41.14 -11.48 11.61
CA ALA A 264 42.43 -10.85 11.87
C ALA A 264 43.26 -11.68 12.86
N ASP A 265 44.58 -11.60 12.75
CA ASP A 265 45.48 -12.25 13.70
C ASP A 265 45.18 -11.80 15.13
N GLY A 266 44.93 -12.76 16.02
CA GLY A 266 44.56 -12.50 17.42
C GLY A 266 43.11 -12.06 17.65
N ALA A 267 42.25 -12.06 16.62
CA ALA A 267 40.83 -11.71 16.77
C ALA A 267 40.05 -12.67 17.69
N ILE A 268 40.54 -13.90 17.86
CA ILE A 268 39.97 -14.89 18.78
C ILE A 268 40.78 -14.89 20.08
N THR A 269 40.15 -14.42 21.14
CA THR A 269 40.65 -14.39 22.51
C THR A 269 40.32 -15.69 23.26
N ILE A 270 40.99 -15.92 24.38
CA ILE A 270 40.83 -17.13 25.19
C ILE A 270 39.40 -17.23 25.76
N GLU A 271 38.74 -16.10 25.99
CA GLU A 271 37.37 -15.97 26.46
C GLU A 271 36.33 -16.41 25.41
N GLN A 272 36.69 -16.35 24.12
CA GLN A 272 35.84 -16.77 23.00
C GLN A 272 35.99 -18.26 22.66
N LEU A 273 36.98 -18.94 23.26
CA LEU A 273 37.22 -20.37 23.07
C LEU A 273 36.53 -21.18 24.18
N ASP A 274 35.77 -22.20 23.79
CA ASP A 274 35.47 -23.28 24.73
C ASP A 274 36.75 -24.10 24.95
N LYS A 275 37.41 -23.85 26.08
CA LYS A 275 38.67 -24.51 26.48
C LYS A 275 38.54 -26.03 26.49
N SER A 276 37.34 -26.58 26.70
CA SER A 276 37.09 -28.01 26.73
C SER A 276 37.10 -28.66 25.34
N SER A 277 36.85 -27.86 24.30
CA SER A 277 36.79 -28.30 22.90
C SER A 277 38.17 -28.32 22.21
N ILE A 278 39.16 -27.65 22.80
CA ILE A 278 40.52 -27.57 22.26
C ILE A 278 41.29 -28.84 22.66
N THR A 279 41.36 -29.79 21.73
CA THR A 279 42.14 -31.02 21.91
C THR A 279 43.59 -30.83 21.46
N PRO A 280 44.56 -31.62 21.97
CA PRO A 280 45.94 -31.59 21.47
C PRO A 280 46.04 -31.75 19.96
N SER A 281 45.15 -32.54 19.35
CA SER A 281 45.05 -32.69 17.88
C SER A 281 44.60 -31.42 17.15
N ALA A 282 43.85 -30.52 17.80
CA ALA A 282 43.32 -29.31 17.21
C ALA A 282 44.35 -28.15 17.13
N ILE A 283 45.43 -28.21 17.92
CA ILE A 283 46.46 -27.15 18.01
C ILE A 283 47.62 -27.39 17.00
N GLY A 284 47.54 -28.46 16.20
CA GLY A 284 48.61 -28.85 15.28
C GLY A 284 49.88 -29.32 16.01
N ALA A 285 50.89 -29.74 15.24
CA ALA A 285 52.08 -30.44 15.73
C ALA A 285 52.91 -29.70 16.81
N ALA A 286 52.64 -28.42 17.09
CA ALA A 286 53.29 -27.67 18.15
C ALA A 286 53.00 -28.21 19.56
N ALA A 287 51.88 -28.91 19.76
CA ALA A 287 51.53 -29.52 21.06
C ALA A 287 52.00 -30.98 21.22
N ALA A 288 52.62 -31.59 20.21
CA ALA A 288 52.89 -33.03 20.23
C ALA A 288 54.03 -33.46 21.18
N GLU A 289 54.82 -32.54 21.74
CA GLU A 289 56.00 -32.90 22.55
C GLU A 289 56.02 -32.37 23.99
N HIS A 290 54.92 -31.86 24.55
CA HIS A 290 54.84 -31.59 25.99
C HIS A 290 53.51 -32.10 26.56
N VAL A 291 53.46 -33.38 26.91
CA VAL A 291 52.35 -34.02 27.61
C VAL A 291 52.59 -33.96 29.11
N HIS A 292 51.76 -33.22 29.83
CA HIS A 292 51.73 -33.14 31.29
C HIS A 292 50.29 -33.30 31.78
N ASP A 293 50.08 -34.02 32.87
CA ASP A 293 48.76 -34.08 33.50
C ASP A 293 48.43 -32.71 34.11
N ALA A 294 47.14 -32.36 34.21
CA ALA A 294 46.72 -31.04 34.75
C ALA A 294 47.28 -30.74 36.16
N ALA A 295 47.62 -31.80 36.92
CA ALA A 295 48.28 -31.71 38.22
C ALA A 295 49.74 -31.20 38.12
N ASP A 296 50.45 -31.53 37.05
CA ASP A 296 51.85 -31.12 36.85
C ASP A 296 51.95 -29.60 36.63
N VAL A 297 51.00 -29.01 35.88
CA VAL A 297 50.95 -27.57 35.58
C VAL A 297 50.60 -26.74 36.83
N THR A 298 49.80 -27.29 37.74
CA THR A 298 49.39 -26.60 38.98
C THR A 298 50.37 -26.77 40.14
N SER A 299 51.31 -27.72 40.06
CA SER A 299 52.28 -28.02 41.11
C SER A 299 53.44 -27.03 41.22
N GLY A 300 53.68 -26.20 40.19
CA GLY A 300 54.80 -25.26 40.14
C GLY A 300 56.18 -25.90 39.99
N THR A 301 56.27 -27.24 39.93
CA THR A 301 57.53 -28.00 39.81
C THR A 301 57.42 -29.08 38.74
N LEU A 302 58.23 -28.98 37.68
CA LEU A 302 58.31 -30.00 36.64
C LEU A 302 59.35 -31.07 37.05
N PRO A 303 59.00 -32.38 37.10
CA PRO A 303 59.92 -33.46 37.44
C PRO A 303 61.09 -33.58 36.44
N VAL A 304 62.33 -33.67 36.95
CA VAL A 304 63.57 -33.77 36.15
C VAL A 304 63.67 -35.03 35.27
N GLU A 305 62.95 -36.10 35.63
CA GLU A 305 62.88 -37.32 34.83
C GLU A 305 62.19 -37.14 33.46
N ARG A 306 61.58 -35.97 33.23
CA ARG A 306 60.92 -35.59 31.98
C ARG A 306 61.54 -34.37 31.28
N GLY A 307 62.75 -33.95 31.66
CA GLY A 307 63.51 -32.92 30.95
C GLY A 307 63.24 -31.46 31.36
N GLY A 308 62.53 -31.22 32.46
CA GLY A 308 62.41 -29.87 33.04
C GLY A 308 63.72 -29.41 33.70
N THR A 309 64.08 -28.12 33.60
CA THR A 309 65.24 -27.50 34.27
C THR A 309 65.04 -27.33 35.79
N GLY A 310 64.13 -28.11 36.39
CA GLY A 310 63.71 -28.03 37.78
C GLY A 310 64.86 -28.38 38.72
N VAL A 311 65.33 -27.35 39.41
CA VAL A 311 66.35 -27.38 40.46
C VAL A 311 66.08 -28.52 41.46
N THR A 312 66.75 -29.65 41.31
CA THR A 312 66.90 -30.57 42.44
C THR A 312 67.80 -29.84 43.43
N THR A 313 67.31 -29.49 44.62
CA THR A 313 68.19 -29.05 45.71
C THR A 313 69.40 -30.00 45.75
N ASP A 314 70.62 -29.46 45.72
CA ASP A 314 71.89 -30.20 45.60
C ASP A 314 71.93 -31.49 46.44
N ASP A 315 71.24 -31.48 47.57
CA ASP A 315 71.01 -32.60 48.50
C ASP A 315 70.53 -33.91 47.82
N ALA A 316 69.65 -33.84 46.83
CA ALA A 316 69.11 -35.02 46.14
C ALA A 316 70.09 -35.59 45.10
N LEU A 317 70.89 -34.74 44.46
CA LEU A 317 72.00 -35.17 43.59
C LEU A 317 73.13 -35.77 44.42
N PHE A 318 73.44 -35.16 45.56
CA PHE A 318 74.47 -35.62 46.48
C PHE A 318 74.15 -37.01 47.03
N GLN A 319 72.92 -37.25 47.51
CA GLN A 319 72.48 -38.57 47.99
C GLN A 319 72.63 -39.68 46.93
N LYS A 320 72.29 -39.38 45.66
CA LYS A 320 72.33 -40.36 44.58
C LYS A 320 73.76 -40.66 44.10
N VAL A 321 74.66 -39.67 44.15
CA VAL A 321 76.09 -39.86 43.87
C VAL A 321 76.76 -40.63 45.00
N VAL A 322 76.51 -40.23 46.26
CA VAL A 322 77.08 -40.85 47.46
C VAL A 322 76.66 -42.30 47.63
N SER A 323 75.40 -42.67 47.34
CA SER A 323 74.94 -44.06 47.45
C SER A 323 75.55 -45.00 46.41
N SER A 324 76.20 -44.47 45.36
CA SER A 324 76.67 -45.26 44.23
C SER A 324 78.18 -45.55 44.22
N HIS A 325 78.97 -44.98 45.13
CA HIS A 325 80.44 -45.02 45.04
C HIS A 325 81.25 -45.18 46.35
N TYR A 326 80.62 -45.37 47.50
CA TYR A 326 81.37 -45.74 48.71
C TYR A 326 81.39 -47.27 48.87
N PRO A 327 82.57 -47.92 48.88
CA PRO A 327 82.66 -49.33 49.24
C PRO A 327 82.08 -49.54 50.65
N THR A 328 81.35 -50.63 50.81
CA THR A 328 80.82 -51.05 52.11
C THR A 328 81.95 -51.20 53.13
N ASN A 329 81.64 -51.10 54.42
CA ASN A 329 82.66 -51.31 55.48
C ASN A 329 83.38 -52.66 55.33
N GLU A 330 82.69 -53.67 54.79
CA GLU A 330 83.23 -54.99 54.53
C GLU A 330 84.26 -54.97 53.39
N GLU A 331 83.99 -54.24 52.30
CA GLU A 331 84.93 -54.01 51.20
C GLU A 331 86.13 -53.14 51.62
N LEU A 332 85.93 -52.15 52.50
CA LEU A 332 87.00 -51.34 53.08
C LEU A 332 87.93 -52.15 53.99
N LEU A 333 87.37 -53.03 54.82
CA LEU A 333 88.14 -53.93 55.70
C LEU A 333 88.98 -54.92 54.88
N ALA A 334 88.42 -55.45 53.79
CA ALA A 334 89.15 -56.30 52.85
C ALA A 334 90.27 -55.55 52.13
N TYR A 335 90.04 -54.30 51.72
CA TYR A 335 91.04 -53.48 51.02
C TYR A 335 92.21 -53.05 51.91
N LEU A 336 91.96 -52.86 53.21
CA LEU A 336 92.98 -52.51 54.21
C LEU A 336 93.72 -53.74 54.78
N GLY A 337 93.34 -54.96 54.39
CA GLY A 337 93.95 -56.19 54.89
C GLY A 337 93.71 -56.42 56.40
N LEU A 338 92.60 -55.89 56.92
CA LEU A 338 92.23 -55.92 58.34
C LEU A 338 91.12 -56.96 58.65
N SER A 339 90.83 -57.85 57.70
CA SER A 339 89.85 -58.94 57.82
C SER A 339 90.39 -60.16 58.56
#